data_AF-A0A349JNY1-F1
#
_entry.id   AF-A0A349JNY1-F1
#
_cell.length_a   1.000
_cell.length_b   1.000
_cell.length_c   1.000
_cell.angle_alpha   90.00
_cell.angle_beta   90.00
_cell.angle_gamma   90.00
#
_symmetry.space_group_name_H-M   'P 1'
#
loop_
_entity.id
_entity.type
_entity.pdbx_description
1 polymer ?
#
loop_
_entity_poly.entity_id
_entity_poly.type
_entity_poly.pdbx_seq_one_letter_code
_entity_poly.pdbx_strand_id
1 'polypeptide(L)'
;MQDGWMNHGLDFVDLYVEDVGGDWLEKWGKAEKLEFDTIRSVEVDAVKVALGFPNFQKTKLLEIALTHRCDTNDSRLASFESSVGHVKYKRLALLGSAIFGAVVTDYLYRKYPRLDRDCISLLKSRLVDKKKLSEFAISLNLQVITGRGANGKQTDKSEYKRFMGETFEAVFGAIYLECDRDFNPAGEWLIQRFLEQAVSQNISQKSYLIESPQISPESAVKRRGSLGADILDAIAIDYLYHRFPSHNASQLTHCKNILVSQDIFPKDFQAKLGSQYLELGSNFSRTRDWLVDNFIKTTVEELVE
;
A
#
# COMPACT_ATOMS: atom_id res chain seq x y z
N MET A 1 33.67 54.74 -23.75
CA MET A 1 34.50 53.52 -23.83
C MET A 1 34.82 53.11 -22.41
N GLN A 2 34.62 51.83 -22.14
CA GLN A 2 34.63 51.19 -20.83
C GLN A 2 36.00 51.27 -20.15
N ASP A 3 35.98 51.18 -18.81
CA ASP A 3 36.77 50.26 -17.98
C ASP A 3 37.27 50.90 -16.68
N GLY A 4 37.10 50.16 -15.57
CA GLY A 4 37.87 50.38 -14.34
C GLY A 4 37.10 50.71 -13.05
N TRP A 5 35.95 50.08 -12.77
CA TRP A 5 35.35 50.09 -11.42
C TRP A 5 35.58 48.76 -10.71
N MET A 6 36.80 48.56 -10.23
CA MET A 6 37.16 47.63 -9.17
C MET A 6 38.37 48.24 -8.48
N ASN A 7 38.12 48.97 -7.39
CA ASN A 7 39.04 49.24 -6.26
C ASN A 7 38.55 50.47 -5.48
N HIS A 8 37.49 50.31 -4.69
CA HIS A 8 37.35 51.10 -3.46
C HIS A 8 36.69 50.22 -2.41
N GLY A 9 37.52 49.74 -1.48
CA GLY A 9 37.08 49.23 -0.19
C GLY A 9 36.73 50.40 0.73
N LEU A 10 35.58 50.26 1.40
CA LEU A 10 35.05 50.99 2.54
C LEU A 10 33.95 50.05 3.08
N ASP A 11 33.74 49.75 4.35
CA ASP A 11 34.47 49.95 5.60
C ASP A 11 33.82 48.92 6.53
N PHE A 12 34.61 48.12 7.24
CA PHE A 12 34.10 47.23 8.28
C PHE A 12 33.73 48.09 9.49
N VAL A 13 32.47 48.01 9.93
CA VAL A 13 32.10 48.44 11.28
C VAL A 13 31.90 47.15 12.09
N ASP A 14 32.97 46.73 12.77
CA ASP A 14 32.90 45.73 13.83
C ASP A 14 32.28 46.39 15.08
N LEU A 15 31.02 46.05 15.36
CA LEU A 15 30.41 46.30 16.66
C LEU A 15 30.85 45.20 17.62
N TYR A 16 31.94 45.44 18.35
CA TYR A 16 32.27 44.67 19.54
C TYR A 16 31.37 45.11 20.69
N VAL A 17 30.48 44.22 21.12
CA VAL A 17 29.90 44.27 22.46
C VAL A 17 30.72 43.29 23.30
N GLU A 18 31.64 43.82 24.11
CA GLU A 18 32.21 43.07 25.22
C GLU A 18 31.13 42.94 26.29
N ASP A 19 30.68 41.70 26.55
CA ASP A 19 30.12 41.37 27.85
C ASP A 19 30.88 40.19 28.45
N VAL A 20 31.05 40.29 29.76
CA VAL A 20 32.19 39.80 30.51
C VAL A 20 31.74 38.58 31.30
N GLY A 21 32.23 37.40 30.89
CA GLY A 21 32.26 36.21 31.73
C GLY A 21 31.10 35.21 31.55
N GLY A 22 31.49 33.96 31.25
CA GLY A 22 30.69 32.78 31.58
C GLY A 22 29.98 32.11 30.40
N ASP A 23 30.68 31.13 29.82
CA ASP A 23 30.15 29.82 29.39
C ASP A 23 28.82 29.78 28.62
N TRP A 24 28.87 29.95 27.29
CA TRP A 24 27.73 29.71 26.37
C TRP A 24 27.95 28.51 25.44
N LEU A 25 28.65 27.48 25.90
CA LEU A 25 28.59 26.14 25.31
C LEU A 25 27.58 25.25 26.06
N GLU A 26 26.36 25.76 26.27
CA GLU A 26 25.24 24.85 26.53
C GLU A 26 24.96 24.04 25.27
N LYS A 27 25.15 22.73 25.41
CA LYS A 27 24.97 21.73 24.37
C LYS A 27 23.53 21.79 23.83
N TRP A 28 23.35 22.32 22.63
CA TRP A 28 22.16 22.13 21.80
C TRP A 28 22.05 20.68 21.30
N GLY A 29 22.03 19.72 22.21
CA GLY A 29 21.97 18.30 21.92
C GLY A 29 20.87 17.68 22.74
N LYS A 30 19.60 17.82 22.28
CA LYS A 30 18.45 16.90 22.51
C LYS A 30 17.06 17.49 22.20
N ALA A 31 16.92 18.78 21.84
CA ALA A 31 15.60 19.38 21.62
C ALA A 31 14.91 18.95 20.30
N GLU A 32 15.63 18.84 19.19
CA GLU A 32 15.02 18.52 17.89
C GLU A 32 14.43 17.10 17.81
N LYS A 33 15.01 16.12 18.53
CA LYS A 33 14.53 14.73 18.46
C LYS A 33 13.17 14.54 19.14
N LEU A 34 12.91 15.31 20.21
CA LEU A 34 11.68 15.25 21.00
C LEU A 34 10.50 15.90 20.27
N GLU A 35 10.70 17.00 19.55
CA GLU A 35 9.63 17.65 18.78
C GLU A 35 9.20 16.81 17.57
N PHE A 36 10.16 16.21 16.83
CA PHE A 36 9.85 15.35 15.68
C PHE A 36 9.14 14.04 16.05
N ASP A 37 9.54 13.38 17.15
CA ASP A 37 8.86 12.16 17.61
C ASP A 37 7.44 12.46 18.14
N THR A 38 7.24 13.64 18.74
CA THR A 38 5.91 14.08 19.21
C THR A 38 4.96 14.40 18.05
N ILE A 39 5.43 15.11 17.01
CA ILE A 39 4.61 15.43 15.82
C ILE A 39 4.18 14.15 15.08
N ARG A 40 5.10 13.18 14.90
CA ARG A 40 4.77 11.88 14.29
C ARG A 40 3.74 11.08 15.11
N SER A 41 3.80 11.15 16.44
CA SER A 41 2.84 10.46 17.29
C SER A 41 1.41 11.01 17.17
N VAL A 42 1.27 12.34 17.06
CA VAL A 42 -0.02 13.03 16.88
C VAL A 42 -0.63 12.72 15.51
N GLU A 43 0.19 12.66 14.47
CA GLU A 43 -0.19 12.31 13.11
C GLU A 43 -0.75 10.88 13.00
N VAL A 44 -0.14 9.91 13.67
CA VAL A 44 -0.59 8.51 13.64
C VAL A 44 -1.91 8.32 14.39
N ASP A 45 -2.12 9.02 15.51
CA ASP A 45 -3.39 8.94 16.23
C ASP A 45 -4.54 9.58 15.44
N ALA A 46 -4.27 10.67 14.71
CA ALA A 46 -5.23 11.22 13.75
C ALA A 46 -5.60 10.21 12.66
N VAL A 47 -4.63 9.44 12.14
CA VAL A 47 -4.90 8.35 11.20
C VAL A 47 -5.77 7.27 11.84
N LYS A 48 -5.45 6.80 13.06
CA LYS A 48 -6.28 5.78 13.74
C LYS A 48 -7.73 6.22 13.85
N VAL A 49 -7.98 7.48 14.20
CA VAL A 49 -9.32 8.07 14.26
C VAL A 49 -9.96 8.11 12.87
N ALA A 50 -9.24 8.57 11.85
CA ALA A 50 -9.74 8.65 10.47
C ALA A 50 -10.08 7.27 9.87
N LEU A 51 -9.26 6.25 10.16
CA LEU A 51 -9.52 4.87 9.78
C LEU A 51 -10.82 4.36 10.41
N GLY A 52 -11.11 4.78 11.64
CA GLY A 52 -12.23 4.28 12.43
C GLY A 52 -12.21 2.76 12.53
N PHE A 53 -11.01 2.18 12.59
CA PHE A 53 -10.79 0.75 12.78
C PHE A 53 -10.67 0.48 14.28
N PRO A 54 -11.42 -0.49 14.84
CA PRO A 54 -11.46 -0.69 16.28
C PRO A 54 -10.10 -1.15 16.82
N ASN A 55 -9.62 -0.47 17.86
CA ASN A 55 -8.49 -0.88 18.70
C ASN A 55 -7.17 -1.16 17.96
N PHE A 56 -6.75 -0.32 17.01
CA PHE A 56 -5.48 -0.48 16.29
C PHE A 56 -4.26 -0.35 17.25
N GLN A 57 -3.60 -1.46 17.57
CA GLN A 57 -2.51 -1.55 18.54
C GLN A 57 -1.13 -1.36 17.92
N LYS A 58 -0.86 -1.93 16.73
CA LYS A 58 0.49 -1.98 16.12
C LYS A 58 0.83 -0.66 15.43
N THR A 59 0.87 0.43 16.18
CA THR A 59 1.14 1.82 15.75
C THR A 59 2.32 1.94 14.77
N LYS A 60 3.39 1.16 14.98
CA LYS A 60 4.56 1.09 14.09
C LYS A 60 4.23 0.74 12.63
N LEU A 61 3.17 -0.03 12.37
CA LEU A 61 2.74 -0.34 11.01
C LEU A 61 2.20 0.90 10.30
N LEU A 62 1.46 1.76 11.00
CA LEU A 62 0.98 3.03 10.45
C LEU A 62 2.12 4.02 10.27
N GLU A 63 3.05 4.09 11.22
CA GLU A 63 4.28 4.90 11.05
C GLU A 63 5.00 4.51 9.75
N ILE A 64 5.22 3.21 9.51
CA ILE A 64 5.83 2.70 8.27
C ILE A 64 4.98 3.08 7.05
N ALA A 65 3.65 2.87 7.11
CA ALA A 65 2.74 3.18 6.01
C ALA A 65 2.75 4.67 5.61
N LEU A 66 3.10 5.56 6.55
CA LEU A 66 3.13 7.01 6.35
C LEU A 66 4.55 7.55 6.12
N THR A 67 5.59 6.70 6.13
CA THR A 67 7.02 7.10 6.09
C THR A 67 7.48 7.65 4.72
N HIS A 68 6.64 7.62 3.69
CA HIS A 68 7.09 8.02 2.35
C HIS A 68 7.15 9.55 2.17
N ARG A 69 8.33 10.08 2.54
CA ARG A 69 8.91 11.39 2.18
C ARG A 69 8.20 12.60 2.80
N CYS A 70 8.71 13.06 3.95
CA CYS A 70 8.71 14.48 4.27
C CYS A 70 9.53 15.20 3.19
N ASP A 71 8.98 16.21 2.53
CA ASP A 71 9.69 17.04 1.56
C ASP A 71 10.84 17.80 2.25
N THR A 72 12.02 17.19 2.36
CA THR A 72 13.25 17.90 2.69
C THR A 72 14.08 18.04 1.40
N ASN A 73 14.31 19.28 0.97
CA ASN A 73 15.18 19.70 -0.14
C ASN A 73 16.66 19.32 0.01
N ASP A 74 17.02 18.37 0.88
CA ASP A 74 18.40 18.00 1.13
C ASP A 74 18.89 17.05 0.02
N SER A 75 19.99 17.43 -0.64
CA SER A 75 20.60 16.80 -1.81
C SER A 75 21.21 15.41 -1.56
N ARG A 76 20.84 14.74 -0.46
CA ARG A 76 21.25 13.37 -0.10
C ARG A 76 20.36 12.28 -0.71
N LEU A 77 19.45 12.65 -1.61
CA LEU A 77 18.31 11.85 -2.10
C LEU A 77 18.66 10.58 -2.91
N ALA A 78 19.92 10.36 -3.31
CA ALA A 78 20.32 9.06 -3.86
C ALA A 78 20.28 7.92 -2.81
N SER A 79 20.16 8.25 -1.51
CA SER A 79 20.12 7.29 -0.41
C SER A 79 18.71 6.94 0.09
N PHE A 80 17.66 7.62 -0.37
CA PHE A 80 16.32 7.50 0.22
C PHE A 80 15.55 6.25 -0.25
N GLU A 81 15.62 5.91 -1.54
CA GLU A 81 15.02 4.67 -2.07
C GLU A 81 15.63 3.42 -1.40
N SER A 82 16.91 3.53 -1.00
CA SER A 82 17.65 2.50 -0.27
C SER A 82 17.49 2.56 1.24
N SER A 83 16.73 3.54 1.77
CA SER A 83 16.52 3.65 3.22
C SER A 83 15.65 2.49 3.73
N VAL A 84 15.98 1.98 4.92
CA VAL A 84 15.24 0.88 5.54
C VAL A 84 13.74 1.20 5.69
N GLY A 85 13.40 2.47 5.97
CA GLY A 85 12.01 2.93 6.07
C GLY A 85 11.27 2.87 4.74
N HIS A 86 11.88 3.38 3.66
CA HIS A 86 11.30 3.33 2.32
C HIS A 86 11.10 1.89 1.83
N VAL A 87 12.08 1.02 2.06
CA VAL A 87 11.98 -0.40 1.71
C VAL A 87 10.80 -1.06 2.45
N LYS A 88 10.64 -0.81 3.76
CA LYS A 88 9.51 -1.33 4.54
C LYS A 88 8.16 -0.80 4.05
N TYR A 89 8.07 0.49 3.75
CA TYR A 89 6.88 1.12 3.20
C TYR A 89 6.48 0.48 1.85
N LYS A 90 7.43 0.33 0.91
CA LYS A 90 7.16 -0.30 -0.40
C LYS A 90 6.74 -1.76 -0.26
N ARG A 91 7.37 -2.51 0.65
CA ARG A 91 6.96 -3.89 0.95
C ARG A 91 5.53 -3.94 1.49
N LEU A 92 5.18 -3.02 2.38
CA LEU A 92 3.85 -2.95 2.98
C LEU A 92 2.79 -2.56 1.94
N ALA A 93 3.11 -1.62 1.04
CA ALA A 93 2.27 -1.28 -0.10
C ALA A 93 2.05 -2.46 -1.05
N LEU A 94 3.10 -3.24 -1.34
CA LEU A 94 2.99 -4.46 -2.15
C LEU A 94 2.04 -5.48 -1.50
N LEU A 95 2.21 -5.74 -0.20
CA LEU A 95 1.33 -6.63 0.56
C LEU A 95 -0.13 -6.13 0.51
N GLY A 96 -0.34 -4.86 0.84
CA GLY A 96 -1.67 -4.27 0.84
C GLY A 96 -2.33 -4.27 -0.54
N SER A 97 -1.58 -4.02 -1.61
CA SER A 97 -2.10 -4.09 -2.99
C SER A 97 -2.58 -5.50 -3.35
N ALA A 98 -1.81 -6.53 -3.00
CA ALA A 98 -2.18 -7.93 -3.26
C ALA A 98 -3.44 -8.34 -2.47
N ILE A 99 -3.49 -8.03 -1.17
CA ILE A 99 -4.66 -8.31 -0.31
C ILE A 99 -5.88 -7.52 -0.78
N PHE A 100 -5.73 -6.23 -1.10
CA PHE A 100 -6.81 -5.39 -1.62
C PHE A 100 -7.40 -5.97 -2.90
N GLY A 101 -6.54 -6.38 -3.84
CA GLY A 101 -6.95 -7.01 -5.08
C GLY A 101 -7.78 -8.27 -4.85
N ALA A 102 -7.35 -9.13 -3.92
CA ALA A 102 -8.08 -10.34 -3.56
C ALA A 102 -9.43 -10.04 -2.89
N VAL A 103 -9.49 -9.08 -1.95
CA VAL A 103 -10.76 -8.66 -1.31
C VAL A 103 -11.74 -8.13 -2.34
N VAL A 104 -11.30 -7.28 -3.27
CA VAL A 104 -12.16 -6.74 -4.33
C VAL A 104 -12.73 -7.87 -5.18
N THR A 105 -11.90 -8.83 -5.61
CA THR A 105 -12.35 -9.94 -6.45
C THR A 105 -13.32 -10.85 -5.70
N ASP A 106 -13.01 -11.23 -4.46
CA ASP A 106 -13.90 -12.04 -3.62
C ASP A 106 -15.26 -11.34 -3.38
N TYR A 107 -15.24 -10.05 -3.03
CA TYR A 107 -16.45 -9.25 -2.85
C TYR A 107 -17.29 -9.21 -4.13
N LEU A 108 -16.69 -8.88 -5.28
CA LEU A 108 -17.40 -8.82 -6.55
C LEU A 108 -17.94 -10.19 -6.97
N TYR A 109 -17.17 -11.26 -6.76
CA TYR A 109 -17.58 -12.63 -7.08
C TYR A 109 -18.83 -13.04 -6.29
N ARG A 110 -18.84 -12.78 -4.98
CA ARG A 110 -19.94 -13.18 -4.07
C ARG A 110 -21.15 -12.27 -4.21
N LYS A 111 -20.95 -10.95 -4.23
CA LYS A 111 -22.05 -9.97 -4.25
C LYS A 111 -22.78 -9.93 -5.60
N TYR A 112 -22.06 -10.17 -6.69
CA TYR A 112 -22.62 -10.10 -8.05
C TYR A 112 -22.44 -11.42 -8.80
N PRO A 113 -23.23 -12.45 -8.44
CA PRO A 113 -23.13 -13.79 -9.03
C PRO A 113 -23.45 -13.84 -10.53
N ARG A 114 -24.00 -12.75 -11.11
CA ARG A 114 -24.34 -12.61 -12.52
C ARG A 114 -23.26 -11.94 -13.38
N LEU A 115 -22.25 -11.34 -12.76
CA LEU A 115 -21.13 -10.77 -13.51
C LEU A 115 -20.21 -11.87 -14.01
N ASP A 116 -19.92 -11.86 -15.31
CA ASP A 116 -18.89 -12.73 -15.87
C ASP A 116 -17.47 -12.29 -15.45
N ARG A 117 -16.47 -13.05 -15.89
CA ARG A 117 -15.06 -12.80 -15.58
C ARG A 117 -14.60 -11.44 -16.07
N ASP A 118 -15.00 -11.04 -17.27
CA ASP A 118 -14.52 -9.82 -17.91
C ASP A 118 -15.11 -8.58 -17.20
N CYS A 119 -16.37 -8.65 -16.79
CA CYS A 119 -17.02 -7.61 -15.99
C CYS A 119 -16.39 -7.48 -14.59
N ILE A 120 -16.09 -8.60 -13.91
CA ILE A 120 -15.38 -8.58 -12.62
C ILE A 120 -14.00 -7.92 -12.79
N SER A 121 -13.25 -8.33 -13.81
CA SER A 121 -11.93 -7.75 -14.13
C SER A 121 -12.01 -6.26 -14.44
N LEU A 122 -13.01 -5.84 -15.22
CA LEU A 122 -13.25 -4.43 -15.56
C LEU A 122 -13.57 -3.59 -14.31
N LEU A 123 -14.44 -4.07 -13.42
CA LEU A 123 -14.76 -3.36 -12.18
C LEU A 123 -13.54 -3.32 -11.26
N LYS A 124 -12.86 -4.45 -11.09
CA LYS A 124 -11.64 -4.54 -10.29
C LYS A 124 -10.59 -3.53 -10.75
N SER A 125 -10.27 -3.51 -12.05
CA SER A 125 -9.24 -2.60 -12.61
C SER A 125 -9.52 -1.12 -12.31
N ARG A 126 -10.78 -0.71 -12.20
CA ARG A 126 -11.15 0.66 -11.79
C ARG A 126 -11.01 0.91 -10.29
N LEU A 127 -11.26 -0.09 -9.47
CA LEU A 127 -11.19 0.02 -8.02
C LEU A 127 -9.74 -0.01 -7.52
N VAL A 128 -8.87 -0.76 -8.19
CA VAL A 128 -7.43 -0.86 -7.90
C VAL A 128 -6.60 0.22 -8.61
N ASP A 129 -7.22 1.07 -9.43
CA ASP A 129 -6.51 2.12 -10.16
C ASP A 129 -5.95 3.18 -9.20
N LYS A 130 -4.73 3.67 -9.48
CA LYS A 130 -4.05 4.64 -8.60
C LYS A 130 -4.83 5.94 -8.42
N LYS A 131 -5.61 6.39 -9.41
CA LYS A 131 -6.49 7.54 -9.24
C LYS A 131 -7.57 7.24 -8.20
N LYS A 132 -8.18 6.05 -8.26
CA LYS A 132 -9.25 5.68 -7.33
C LYS A 132 -8.71 5.46 -5.90
N LEU A 133 -7.59 4.79 -5.77
CA LEU A 133 -6.92 4.61 -4.48
C LEU A 133 -6.46 5.95 -3.89
N SER A 134 -6.05 6.91 -4.73
CA SER A 134 -5.76 8.27 -4.28
C SER A 134 -7.00 8.98 -3.75
N GLU A 135 -8.19 8.78 -4.33
CA GLU A 135 -9.44 9.33 -3.80
C GLU A 135 -9.75 8.73 -2.41
N PHE A 136 -9.51 7.43 -2.21
CA PHE A 136 -9.67 6.78 -0.92
C PHE A 136 -8.69 7.32 0.13
N ALA A 137 -7.40 7.48 -0.21
CA ALA A 137 -6.41 8.12 0.66
C ALA A 137 -6.85 9.53 1.08
N ILE A 138 -7.35 10.33 0.13
CA ILE A 138 -7.76 11.71 0.39
C ILE A 138 -8.96 11.77 1.33
N SER A 139 -9.92 10.85 1.17
CA SER A 139 -11.08 10.77 2.06
C SER A 139 -10.74 10.39 3.51
N LEU A 140 -9.57 9.78 3.71
CA LEU A 140 -8.98 9.50 5.03
C LEU A 140 -8.07 10.63 5.53
N ASN A 141 -7.99 11.76 4.83
CA ASN A 141 -7.11 12.89 5.12
C ASN A 141 -5.61 12.55 5.15
N LEU A 142 -5.17 11.47 4.48
CA LEU A 142 -3.76 11.05 4.48
C LEU A 142 -2.82 12.10 3.85
N GLN A 143 -3.32 12.96 2.97
CA GLN A 143 -2.56 14.05 2.35
C GLN A 143 -2.04 15.07 3.37
N VAL A 144 -2.82 15.36 4.41
CA VAL A 144 -2.41 16.30 5.47
C VAL A 144 -1.30 15.67 6.32
N ILE A 145 -1.44 14.38 6.57
CA ILE A 145 -0.59 13.60 7.46
C ILE A 145 0.76 13.27 6.82
N THR A 146 0.79 13.01 5.51
CA THR A 146 2.04 12.78 4.76
C THR A 146 2.82 14.07 4.49
N GLY A 147 2.34 15.24 4.94
CA GLY A 147 2.97 16.54 4.67
C GLY A 147 2.87 17.02 3.22
N ARG A 148 2.22 16.25 2.33
CA ARG A 148 1.99 16.63 0.93
C ARG A 148 0.61 17.25 0.78
N GLY A 149 0.53 18.56 1.03
CA GLY A 149 -0.63 19.35 0.60
C GLY A 149 -0.75 19.35 -0.93
N ALA A 150 -1.96 19.54 -1.45
CA ALA A 150 -2.19 19.76 -2.89
C ALA A 150 -1.50 21.04 -3.44
N ASN A 151 -0.86 21.81 -2.55
CA ASN A 151 -0.29 23.13 -2.78
C ASN A 151 1.23 23.06 -2.70
N GLY A 152 1.92 22.90 -3.83
CA GLY A 152 3.37 22.99 -3.82
C GLY A 152 4.01 22.65 -5.16
N LYS A 153 4.12 23.67 -6.04
CA LYS A 153 5.06 23.76 -7.17
C LYS A 153 5.33 22.46 -7.94
N GLN A 154 4.63 22.28 -9.06
CA GLN A 154 5.08 21.44 -10.18
C GLN A 154 5.33 19.94 -9.89
N THR A 155 4.89 19.37 -8.75
CA THR A 155 4.71 17.91 -8.71
C THR A 155 3.59 17.53 -9.68
N ASP A 156 3.91 16.66 -10.64
CA ASP A 156 2.95 16.15 -11.61
C ASP A 156 1.72 15.59 -10.85
N LYS A 157 0.52 16.03 -11.22
CA LYS A 157 -0.74 15.54 -10.65
C LYS A 157 -0.82 14.01 -10.73
N SER A 158 -0.17 13.40 -11.72
CA SER A 158 -0.04 11.95 -11.85
C SER A 158 0.80 11.33 -10.75
N GLU A 159 1.97 11.91 -10.46
CA GLU A 159 2.88 11.46 -9.41
C GLU A 159 2.22 11.54 -8.03
N TYR A 160 1.51 12.65 -7.76
CA TYR A 160 0.75 12.82 -6.52
C TYR A 160 -0.32 11.73 -6.34
N LYS A 161 -1.09 11.41 -7.39
CA LYS A 161 -2.09 10.33 -7.35
C LYS A 161 -1.45 8.97 -7.13
N ARG A 162 -0.36 8.69 -7.84
CA ARG A 162 0.39 7.44 -7.65
C ARG A 162 0.86 7.30 -6.21
N PHE A 163 1.39 8.37 -5.64
CA PHE A 163 1.87 8.41 -4.27
C PHE A 163 0.75 8.17 -3.26
N MET A 164 -0.35 8.92 -3.35
CA MET A 164 -1.51 8.76 -2.47
C MET A 164 -2.14 7.36 -2.59
N GLY A 165 -2.24 6.84 -3.82
CA GLY A 165 -2.77 5.48 -4.04
C GLY A 165 -1.88 4.40 -3.42
N GLU A 166 -0.56 4.54 -3.51
CA GLU A 166 0.38 3.61 -2.87
C GLU A 166 0.39 3.76 -1.34
N THR A 167 0.22 4.97 -0.83
CA THR A 167 0.06 5.22 0.61
C THR A 167 -1.18 4.52 1.14
N PHE A 168 -2.30 4.58 0.41
CA PHE A 168 -3.51 3.84 0.75
C PHE A 168 -3.26 2.33 0.80
N GLU A 169 -2.55 1.77 -0.18
CA GLU A 169 -2.19 0.34 -0.15
C GLU A 169 -1.32 0.00 1.05
N ALA A 170 -0.34 0.84 1.40
CA ALA A 170 0.49 0.62 2.58
C ALA A 170 -0.34 0.65 3.88
N VAL A 171 -1.27 1.59 4.00
CA VAL A 171 -2.20 1.68 5.13
C VAL A 171 -3.11 0.45 5.18
N PHE A 172 -3.60 -0.03 4.04
CA PHE A 172 -4.41 -1.25 4.01
C PHE A 172 -3.60 -2.50 4.37
N GLY A 173 -2.32 -2.57 3.94
CA GLY A 173 -1.38 -3.59 4.38
C GLY A 173 -1.14 -3.55 5.90
N ALA A 174 -1.07 -2.34 6.50
CA ALA A 174 -0.99 -2.17 7.95
C ALA A 174 -2.24 -2.72 8.66
N ILE A 175 -3.43 -2.45 8.14
CA ILE A 175 -4.70 -2.98 8.69
C ILE A 175 -4.75 -4.51 8.60
N TYR A 176 -4.36 -5.09 7.47
CA TYR A 176 -4.30 -6.55 7.32
C TYR A 176 -3.35 -7.19 8.34
N LEU A 177 -2.17 -6.60 8.56
CA LEU A 177 -1.22 -7.08 9.56
C LEU A 177 -1.67 -6.79 11.01
N GLU A 178 -2.43 -5.71 11.25
CA GLU A 178 -3.10 -5.45 12.52
C GLU A 178 -4.03 -6.60 12.88
N CYS A 179 -4.82 -7.06 11.91
CA CYS A 179 -5.75 -8.19 12.02
C CYS A 179 -5.07 -9.57 12.08
N ASP A 180 -3.79 -9.66 12.42
CA ASP A 180 -3.02 -10.91 12.47
C ASP A 180 -3.12 -11.73 11.18
N ARG A 181 -3.11 -11.04 10.03
CA ARG A 181 -3.24 -11.64 8.69
C ARG A 181 -4.60 -12.30 8.46
N ASP A 182 -5.64 -11.88 9.19
CA ASP A 182 -7.02 -12.24 8.92
C ASP A 182 -7.61 -11.32 7.83
N PHE A 183 -8.06 -11.97 6.78
CA PHE A 183 -8.64 -11.35 5.60
C PHE A 183 -10.03 -10.77 5.86
N ASN A 184 -10.82 -11.40 6.75
CA ASN A 184 -12.21 -11.04 6.97
C ASN A 184 -12.38 -9.64 7.60
N PRO A 185 -11.81 -9.34 8.77
CA PRO A 185 -11.99 -8.02 9.40
C PRO A 185 -11.40 -6.88 8.57
N ALA A 186 -10.23 -7.10 7.94
CA ALA A 186 -9.64 -6.12 7.03
C ALA A 186 -10.51 -5.90 5.79
N GLY A 187 -11.04 -6.99 5.21
CA GLY A 187 -11.92 -6.95 4.05
C GLY A 187 -13.26 -6.29 4.33
N GLU A 188 -13.89 -6.58 5.47
CA GLU A 188 -15.14 -5.95 5.90
C GLU A 188 -14.99 -4.44 6.08
N TRP A 189 -13.90 -4.00 6.73
CA TRP A 189 -13.59 -2.58 6.84
C TRP A 189 -13.49 -1.91 5.46
N LEU A 190 -12.76 -2.53 4.53
CA LEU A 190 -12.59 -2.01 3.18
C LEU A 190 -13.91 -1.94 2.40
N ILE A 191 -14.73 -2.99 2.52
CA ILE A 191 -16.03 -3.10 1.85
C ILE A 191 -16.96 -2.00 2.32
N GLN A 192 -17.16 -1.90 3.65
CA GLN A 192 -18.10 -0.96 4.26
C GLN A 192 -17.69 0.50 4.03
N ARG A 193 -16.39 0.81 4.09
CA ARG A 193 -15.90 2.18 3.97
C ARG A 193 -15.81 2.66 2.54
N PHE A 194 -15.48 1.78 1.59
CA PHE A 194 -15.11 2.21 0.23
C PHE A 194 -15.81 1.44 -0.87
N LEU A 195 -15.79 0.10 -0.85
CA LEU A 195 -16.18 -0.68 -2.02
C LEU A 195 -17.69 -0.67 -2.29
N GLU A 196 -18.54 -0.71 -1.26
CA GLU A 196 -20.00 -0.72 -1.46
C GLU A 196 -20.47 0.50 -2.24
N GLN A 197 -20.04 1.69 -1.83
CA GLN A 197 -20.36 2.94 -2.50
C GLN A 197 -19.73 3.02 -3.90
N ALA A 198 -18.43 2.69 -4.01
CA ALA A 198 -17.71 2.80 -5.27
C ALA A 198 -18.24 1.84 -6.35
N VAL A 199 -18.60 0.61 -5.97
CA VAL A 199 -19.16 -0.39 -6.88
C VAL A 199 -20.58 0.01 -7.30
N SER A 200 -21.42 0.43 -6.36
CA SER A 200 -22.79 0.87 -6.66
C SER A 200 -22.82 2.04 -7.66
N GLN A 201 -21.90 3.00 -7.54
CA GLN A 201 -21.74 4.09 -8.49
C GLN A 201 -21.32 3.58 -9.89
N ASN A 202 -20.34 2.68 -9.96
CA ASN A 202 -19.86 2.13 -11.23
C ASN A 202 -20.93 1.31 -11.96
N ILE A 203 -21.71 0.52 -11.22
CA ILE A 203 -22.78 -0.31 -11.76
C ILE A 203 -23.94 0.57 -12.25
N SER A 204 -24.34 1.59 -11.47
CA SER A 204 -25.44 2.49 -11.86
C SER A 204 -25.15 3.23 -13.16
N GLN A 205 -23.88 3.60 -13.38
CA GLN A 205 -23.43 4.22 -14.63
C GLN A 205 -23.37 3.26 -15.82
N LYS A 206 -23.38 1.94 -15.57
CA LYS A 206 -23.20 0.89 -16.58
C LYS A 206 -24.10 -0.31 -16.29
N SER A 207 -25.41 -0.06 -16.24
CA SER A 207 -26.44 -1.09 -16.00
C SER A 207 -26.33 -2.28 -16.96
N TYR A 208 -25.79 -2.06 -18.17
CA TYR A 208 -25.59 -3.09 -19.18
C TYR A 208 -24.62 -4.22 -18.76
N LEU A 209 -23.78 -3.99 -17.75
CA LEU A 209 -22.86 -5.03 -17.24
C LEU A 209 -23.60 -6.17 -16.51
N ILE A 210 -24.88 -6.02 -16.19
CA ILE A 210 -25.69 -7.00 -15.42
C ILE A 210 -26.69 -7.76 -16.33
N GLU A 211 -26.68 -7.52 -17.64
CA GLU A 211 -27.74 -7.98 -18.56
C GLU A 211 -27.81 -9.50 -18.79
N SER A 212 -26.89 -10.31 -18.25
CA SER A 212 -26.94 -11.77 -18.43
C SER A 212 -27.85 -12.45 -17.39
N PRO A 213 -28.93 -13.15 -17.81
CA PRO A 213 -29.88 -13.77 -16.89
C PRO A 213 -29.28 -14.91 -16.05
N GLN A 214 -28.32 -15.64 -16.63
CA GLN A 214 -27.64 -16.80 -16.02
C GLN A 214 -26.22 -16.95 -16.56
N ILE A 215 -25.27 -17.29 -15.68
CA ILE A 215 -23.88 -17.55 -16.07
C ILE A 215 -23.74 -18.97 -16.62
N SER A 216 -23.18 -19.12 -17.81
CA SER A 216 -22.90 -20.44 -18.39
C SER A 216 -21.87 -21.22 -17.55
N PRO A 217 -21.87 -22.58 -17.58
CA PRO A 217 -20.89 -23.38 -16.84
C PRO A 217 -19.43 -23.01 -17.18
N GLU A 218 -19.14 -22.74 -18.44
CA GLU A 218 -17.82 -22.28 -18.89
C GLU A 218 -17.44 -20.92 -18.27
N SER A 219 -18.38 -19.98 -18.25
CA SER A 219 -18.16 -18.67 -17.61
C SER A 219 -17.97 -18.79 -16.11
N ALA A 220 -18.67 -19.73 -15.45
CA ALA A 220 -18.48 -20.01 -14.03
C ALA A 220 -17.06 -20.55 -13.72
N VAL A 221 -16.51 -21.41 -14.59
CA VAL A 221 -15.11 -21.87 -14.49
C VAL A 221 -14.15 -20.69 -14.64
N LYS A 222 -14.36 -19.81 -15.63
CA LYS A 222 -13.52 -18.62 -15.83
C LYS A 222 -13.56 -17.67 -14.63
N ARG A 223 -14.74 -17.47 -14.02
CA ARG A 223 -14.88 -16.68 -12.79
C ARG A 223 -14.11 -17.28 -11.62
N ARG A 224 -14.22 -18.60 -11.40
CA ARG A 224 -13.44 -19.30 -10.37
C ARG A 224 -11.95 -19.21 -10.63
N GLY A 225 -11.52 -19.33 -11.88
CA GLY A 225 -10.13 -19.12 -12.29
C GLY A 225 -9.62 -17.74 -11.89
N SER A 226 -10.38 -16.69 -12.20
CA SER A 226 -10.00 -15.32 -11.80
C SER A 226 -9.95 -15.13 -10.28
N LEU A 227 -10.89 -15.71 -9.53
CA LEU A 227 -10.88 -15.67 -8.08
C LEU A 227 -9.64 -16.39 -7.50
N GLY A 228 -9.38 -17.61 -7.95
CA GLY A 228 -8.22 -18.36 -7.48
C GLY A 228 -6.88 -17.74 -7.87
N ALA A 229 -6.78 -17.08 -9.02
CA ALA A 229 -5.59 -16.31 -9.40
C ALA A 229 -5.29 -15.21 -8.36
N ASP A 230 -6.29 -14.42 -7.98
CA ASP A 230 -6.10 -13.32 -7.04
C ASP A 230 -5.83 -13.80 -5.61
N ILE A 231 -6.48 -14.90 -5.20
CA ILE A 231 -6.21 -15.56 -3.92
C ILE A 231 -4.80 -16.15 -3.87
N LEU A 232 -4.34 -16.79 -4.96
CA LEU A 232 -2.97 -17.29 -5.08
C LEU A 232 -1.95 -16.16 -4.97
N ASP A 233 -2.14 -15.07 -5.73
CA ASP A 233 -1.24 -13.92 -5.70
C ASP A 233 -1.17 -13.29 -4.28
N ALA A 234 -2.31 -13.14 -3.62
CA ALA A 234 -2.39 -12.63 -2.26
C ALA A 234 -1.66 -13.53 -1.25
N ILE A 235 -1.90 -14.85 -1.28
CA ILE A 235 -1.24 -15.81 -0.38
C ILE A 235 0.27 -15.88 -0.66
N ALA A 236 0.67 -15.88 -1.93
CA ALA A 236 2.07 -15.90 -2.33
C ALA A 236 2.82 -14.67 -1.80
N ILE A 237 2.27 -13.46 -2.01
CA ILE A 237 2.88 -12.22 -1.48
C ILE A 237 2.89 -12.23 0.05
N ASP A 238 1.80 -12.63 0.70
CA ASP A 238 1.74 -12.72 2.17
C ASP A 238 2.81 -13.67 2.72
N TYR A 239 2.98 -14.86 2.13
CA TYR A 239 4.01 -15.80 2.53
C TYR A 239 5.42 -15.23 2.32
N LEU A 240 5.71 -14.73 1.11
CA LEU A 240 7.03 -14.19 0.75
C LEU A 240 7.41 -12.97 1.60
N TYR A 241 6.43 -12.11 1.93
CA TYR A 241 6.63 -10.95 2.81
C TYR A 241 7.18 -11.37 4.17
N HIS A 242 6.67 -12.46 4.75
CA HIS A 242 7.13 -12.95 6.06
C HIS A 242 8.40 -13.80 5.95
N ARG A 243 8.50 -14.62 4.90
CA ARG A 243 9.64 -15.54 4.69
C ARG A 243 10.95 -14.79 4.42
N PHE A 244 10.89 -13.66 3.72
CA PHE A 244 12.06 -12.91 3.28
C PHE A 244 12.06 -11.47 3.83
N PRO A 245 12.37 -11.23 5.12
CA PRO A 245 12.34 -9.91 5.75
C PRO A 245 13.39 -8.91 5.21
N SER A 246 14.40 -9.39 4.48
CA SER A 246 15.44 -8.56 3.86
C SER A 246 15.11 -8.12 2.42
N HIS A 247 14.19 -8.78 1.73
CA HIS A 247 13.91 -8.52 0.32
C HIS A 247 13.09 -7.23 0.11
N ASN A 248 13.43 -6.42 -0.88
CA ASN A 248 12.59 -5.27 -1.24
C ASN A 248 11.34 -5.71 -2.04
N ALA A 249 10.41 -4.77 -2.27
CA ALA A 249 9.17 -5.06 -2.98
C ALA A 249 9.38 -5.65 -4.40
N SER A 250 10.40 -5.18 -5.12
CA SER A 250 10.72 -5.69 -6.46
C SER A 250 11.21 -7.13 -6.42
N GLN A 251 12.08 -7.46 -5.46
CA GLN A 251 12.54 -8.84 -5.24
C GLN A 251 11.38 -9.77 -4.87
N LEU A 252 10.50 -9.34 -3.96
CA LEU A 252 9.30 -10.12 -3.60
C LEU A 252 8.38 -10.34 -4.81
N THR A 253 8.18 -9.31 -5.64
CA THR A 253 7.40 -9.40 -6.87
C THR A 253 8.01 -10.39 -7.85
N HIS A 254 9.34 -10.38 -7.99
CA HIS A 254 10.07 -11.33 -8.83
C HIS A 254 9.89 -12.77 -8.33
N CYS A 255 10.13 -13.03 -7.04
CA CYS A 255 9.90 -14.34 -6.43
C CYS A 255 8.46 -14.80 -6.61
N LYS A 256 7.49 -13.90 -6.42
CA LYS A 256 6.07 -14.21 -6.63
C LYS A 256 5.82 -14.66 -8.06
N ASN A 257 6.31 -13.93 -9.05
CA ASN A 257 6.08 -14.26 -10.46
C ASN A 257 6.67 -15.61 -10.86
N ILE A 258 7.80 -16.00 -10.27
CA ILE A 258 8.35 -17.35 -10.43
C ILE A 258 7.42 -18.36 -9.77
N LEU A 259 7.06 -18.14 -8.50
CA LEU A 259 6.22 -19.04 -7.70
C LEU A 259 4.86 -19.31 -8.36
N VAL A 260 4.19 -18.29 -8.89
CA VAL A 260 2.86 -18.41 -9.50
C VAL A 260 2.90 -18.72 -11.00
N SER A 261 4.08 -19.03 -11.55
CA SER A 261 4.25 -19.34 -12.97
C SER A 261 3.51 -20.61 -13.37
N GLN A 262 3.25 -20.75 -14.67
CA GLN A 262 2.55 -21.93 -15.21
C GLN A 262 3.35 -23.24 -15.08
N ASP A 263 4.67 -23.13 -14.91
CA ASP A 263 5.56 -24.27 -14.71
C ASP A 263 5.34 -24.91 -13.33
N ILE A 264 4.96 -24.10 -12.34
CA ILE A 264 4.71 -24.52 -10.96
C ILE A 264 3.22 -24.78 -10.74
N PHE A 265 2.36 -23.87 -11.20
CA PHE A 265 0.90 -23.99 -11.09
C PHE A 265 0.26 -24.08 -12.48
N PRO A 266 -0.22 -25.26 -12.89
CA PRO A 266 -0.87 -25.45 -14.18
C PRO A 266 -2.06 -24.52 -14.41
N LYS A 267 -2.43 -24.28 -15.68
CA LYS A 267 -3.50 -23.33 -16.05
C LYS A 267 -4.85 -23.58 -15.37
N ASP A 268 -5.18 -24.84 -15.07
CA ASP A 268 -6.42 -25.21 -14.41
C ASP A 268 -6.35 -25.11 -12.87
N PHE A 269 -5.15 -24.96 -12.30
CA PHE A 269 -4.94 -24.85 -10.85
C PHE A 269 -5.69 -23.66 -10.26
N GLN A 270 -5.66 -22.49 -10.91
CA GLN A 270 -6.36 -21.30 -10.44
C GLN A 270 -7.87 -21.54 -10.32
N ALA A 271 -8.49 -22.26 -11.26
CA ALA A 271 -9.91 -22.58 -11.19
C ALA A 271 -10.21 -23.57 -10.07
N LYS A 272 -9.33 -24.56 -9.84
CA LYS A 272 -9.44 -25.51 -8.73
C LYS A 272 -9.30 -24.81 -7.38
N LEU A 273 -8.29 -23.96 -7.22
CA LEU A 273 -8.07 -23.16 -6.03
C LEU A 273 -9.27 -22.24 -5.76
N GLY A 274 -9.83 -21.61 -6.79
CA GLY A 274 -11.05 -20.82 -6.66
C GLY A 274 -12.24 -21.63 -6.17
N SER A 275 -12.44 -22.87 -6.66
CA SER A 275 -13.48 -23.77 -6.14
C SER A 275 -13.22 -24.12 -4.67
N GLN A 276 -11.99 -24.50 -4.34
CA GLN A 276 -11.62 -24.91 -2.99
C GLN A 276 -11.77 -23.77 -1.98
N TYR A 277 -11.37 -22.55 -2.35
CA TYR A 277 -11.58 -21.36 -1.52
C TYR A 277 -13.07 -21.16 -1.17
N LEU A 278 -13.97 -21.37 -2.13
CA LEU A 278 -15.42 -21.27 -1.90
C LEU A 278 -15.95 -22.42 -1.04
N GLU A 279 -15.46 -23.66 -1.24
CA GLU A 279 -15.81 -24.82 -0.42
C GLU A 279 -15.39 -24.65 1.05
N LEU A 280 -14.29 -23.94 1.28
CA LEU A 280 -13.82 -23.55 2.61
C LEU A 280 -14.58 -22.34 3.18
N GLY A 281 -15.70 -21.93 2.55
CA GLY A 281 -16.56 -20.84 3.01
C GLY A 281 -15.95 -19.46 2.80
N SER A 282 -15.16 -19.28 1.73
CA SER A 282 -14.39 -18.05 1.47
C SER A 282 -13.42 -17.69 2.62
N ASN A 283 -12.97 -18.71 3.37
CA ASN A 283 -12.03 -18.52 4.46
C ASN A 283 -10.59 -18.43 3.94
N PHE A 284 -10.08 -17.20 3.86
CA PHE A 284 -8.73 -16.94 3.37
C PHE A 284 -7.67 -17.60 4.24
N SER A 285 -7.75 -17.48 5.58
CA SER A 285 -6.75 -18.04 6.49
C SER A 285 -6.62 -19.55 6.33
N ARG A 286 -7.75 -20.27 6.26
CA ARG A 286 -7.74 -21.72 6.03
C ARG A 286 -7.19 -22.09 4.65
N THR A 287 -7.51 -21.30 3.63
CA THR A 287 -7.02 -21.52 2.27
C THR A 287 -5.52 -21.24 2.16
N ARG A 288 -5.05 -20.18 2.83
CA ARG A 288 -3.64 -19.82 2.97
C ARG A 288 -2.86 -20.95 3.61
N ASP A 289 -3.29 -21.41 4.78
CA ASP A 289 -2.55 -22.44 5.52
C ASP A 289 -2.47 -23.73 4.69
N TRP A 290 -3.60 -24.16 4.08
CA TRP A 290 -3.61 -25.30 3.17
C TRP A 290 -2.66 -25.13 1.97
N LEU A 291 -2.73 -23.99 1.28
CA LEU A 291 -1.92 -23.74 0.07
C LEU A 291 -0.43 -23.64 0.40
N VAL A 292 -0.10 -23.04 1.54
CA VAL A 292 1.27 -22.91 2.03
C VAL A 292 1.87 -24.27 2.35
N ASP A 293 1.16 -25.08 3.13
CA ASP A 293 1.66 -26.37 3.60
C ASP A 293 1.79 -27.42 2.49
N ASN A 294 0.94 -27.35 1.46
CA ASN A 294 0.91 -28.37 0.40
C ASN A 294 1.73 -27.99 -0.84
N PHE A 295 1.98 -26.71 -1.08
CA PHE A 295 2.61 -26.26 -2.33
C PHE A 295 3.70 -25.21 -2.09
N ILE A 296 3.34 -24.05 -1.54
CA ILE A 296 4.23 -22.88 -1.58
C ILE A 296 5.50 -23.10 -0.76
N LYS A 297 5.41 -23.72 0.42
CA LYS A 297 6.56 -23.87 1.30
C LYS A 297 7.70 -24.65 0.62
N THR A 298 7.39 -25.84 0.11
CA THR A 298 8.35 -26.72 -0.56
C THR A 298 8.94 -26.06 -1.80
N THR A 299 8.09 -25.44 -2.64
CA THR A 299 8.57 -24.75 -3.85
C THR A 299 9.51 -23.60 -3.51
N VAL A 300 9.24 -22.83 -2.46
CA VAL A 300 10.13 -21.73 -2.06
C VAL A 300 11.44 -22.25 -1.47
N GLU A 301 11.44 -23.40 -0.79
CA GLU A 301 12.67 -24.05 -0.32
C GLU A 301 13.54 -24.48 -1.51
N GLU A 302 12.97 -25.13 -2.52
CA GLU A 302 13.67 -25.54 -3.75
C GLU A 302 14.20 -24.36 -4.59
N LEU A 303 13.53 -23.20 -4.57
CA LEU A 303 13.96 -22.01 -5.30
C LEU A 303 15.10 -21.23 -4.60
N VAL A 304 15.34 -21.49 -3.32
CA VAL A 304 16.36 -20.80 -2.51
C VAL A 304 17.66 -21.60 -2.43
N GLU A 305 17.60 -22.92 -2.61
CA GLU A 305 18.76 -23.82 -2.73
C GLU A 305 19.45 -23.72 -4.10
#